data_AF-A0A257QG19-F1
#
_entry.id   AF-A0A257QG19-F1
#
_cell.length_a   1.000
_cell.length_b   1.000
_cell.length_c   1.000
_cell.angle_alpha   90.00
_cell.angle_beta   90.00
_cell.angle_gamma   90.00
#
_symmetry.space_group_name_H-M   'P 1'
#
loop_
_entity.id
_entity.type
_entity.pdbx_description
1 polymer ?
#
loop_
_entity_poly.entity_id
_entity_poly.type
_entity_poly.pdbx_seq_one_letter_code
_entity_poly.pdbx_strand_id
1 'polypeptide(L)'
;MPFPYIIYHSQYLDVNRDQVRGKLLSGKRLSLEVDFAGSVAVDSSRDKERRGMPNLGWIGEAGPALRYKVWSNQTGNLHISVVLPVRVAAS
;
A
#
# COMPACT_ATOMS: atom_id res chain seq x y z
N MET A 1 2.71 -4.00 22.81
CA MET A 1 3.26 -2.67 23.16
C MET A 1 2.95 -1.74 22.00
N PRO A 2 2.52 -0.48 22.23
CA PRO A 2 2.33 0.47 21.14
C PRO A 2 3.67 0.75 20.46
N PHE A 3 3.75 0.49 19.16
CA PHE A 3 4.93 0.81 18.36
C PHE A 3 4.75 2.20 17.73
N PRO A 4 5.72 3.12 17.88
CA PRO A 4 5.66 4.42 17.21
C PRO A 4 5.66 4.21 15.69
N TYR A 5 4.91 5.04 14.98
CA TYR A 5 4.82 4.99 13.53
C TYR A 5 4.77 6.40 12.97
N ILE A 6 5.36 6.57 11.80
CA ILE A 6 5.44 7.85 11.10
C ILE A 6 4.31 7.85 10.07
N ILE A 7 3.51 8.92 10.08
CA ILE A 7 2.54 9.20 9.03
C ILE A 7 2.98 10.46 8.32
N TYR A 8 3.02 10.42 6.98
CA TYR A 8 3.35 11.56 6.16
C TYR A 8 2.47 11.56 4.92
N HIS A 9 1.82 12.69 4.62
CA HIS A 9 0.97 12.84 3.46
C HIS A 9 1.41 14.06 2.65
N SER A 10 1.68 13.86 1.37
CA SER A 10 2.07 14.94 0.46
C SER A 10 1.51 14.69 -0.93
N GLN A 11 1.74 15.62 -1.85
CA GLN A 11 1.29 15.46 -3.23
C GLN A 11 1.95 14.25 -3.93
N TYR A 12 3.21 13.93 -3.60
CA TYR A 12 4.04 12.95 -4.31
C TYR A 12 4.44 11.74 -3.47
N LEU A 13 4.37 11.83 -2.14
CA LEU A 13 4.79 10.79 -1.21
C LEU A 13 3.78 10.66 -0.07
N ASP A 14 3.35 9.42 0.15
CA ASP A 14 2.44 9.00 1.20
C ASP A 14 3.09 7.88 2.01
N VAL A 15 3.18 8.07 3.33
CA VAL A 15 3.74 7.11 4.27
C VAL A 15 2.70 6.87 5.35
N ASN A 16 2.32 5.61 5.50
CA ASN A 16 1.43 5.10 6.54
C ASN A 16 2.20 4.09 7.40
N ARG A 17 1.50 3.48 8.37
CA ARG A 17 2.09 2.50 9.30
C ARG A 17 2.79 1.33 8.59
N ASP A 18 2.18 0.83 7.53
CA ASP A 18 2.50 -0.42 6.86
C ASP A 18 2.67 -0.26 5.34
N GLN A 19 2.52 0.98 4.82
CA GLN A 19 2.60 1.25 3.39
C GLN A 19 3.35 2.55 3.11
N VAL A 20 4.20 2.54 2.09
CA VAL A 20 4.81 3.72 1.48
C VAL A 20 4.38 3.77 0.01
N ARG A 21 3.89 4.92 -0.44
CA ARG A 21 3.45 5.14 -1.82
C ARG A 21 4.08 6.42 -2.37
N GLY A 22 4.67 6.33 -3.56
CA GLY A 22 5.20 7.46 -4.31
C GLY A 22 4.46 7.63 -5.64
N LYS A 23 4.20 8.87 -6.03
CA LYS A 23 3.72 9.20 -7.39
C LYS A 23 4.93 9.54 -8.26
N LEU A 24 5.21 8.68 -9.23
CA LEU A 24 6.31 8.87 -10.18
C LEU A 24 5.90 9.83 -11.31
N LEU A 25 4.67 9.68 -11.82
CA LEU A 25 4.11 10.53 -12.87
C LEU A 25 2.65 10.83 -12.56
N SER A 26 2.23 12.09 -12.73
CA SER A 26 0.86 12.51 -12.46
C SER A 26 0.32 13.35 -13.61
N GLY A 27 -0.45 12.73 -14.50
CA GLY A 27 -1.12 13.37 -15.62
C GLY A 27 -2.62 13.56 -15.41
N LYS A 28 -3.28 14.21 -16.38
CA LYS A 28 -4.74 14.40 -16.34
C LYS A 28 -5.49 13.05 -16.41
N ARG A 29 -5.08 12.17 -17.33
CA ARG A 29 -5.70 10.86 -17.58
C ARG A 29 -4.85 9.67 -17.15
N LEU A 30 -3.52 9.77 -17.21
CA LEU A 30 -2.61 8.68 -16.88
C LEU A 30 -1.74 9.06 -15.67
N SER A 31 -1.61 8.16 -14.71
CA SER A 31 -0.72 8.31 -13.54
C SER A 31 0.07 7.03 -13.32
N LEU A 32 1.33 7.17 -12.94
CA LEU A 32 2.19 6.06 -12.55
C LEU A 32 2.60 6.24 -11.10
N GLU A 33 2.30 5.24 -10.28
CA GLU A 33 2.57 5.22 -8.86
C GLU A 33 3.43 4.00 -8.55
N VAL A 34 4.22 4.06 -7.48
CA VAL A 34 4.92 2.90 -6.91
C VAL A 34 4.57 2.81 -5.45
N ASP A 35 4.22 1.61 -4.99
CA ASP A 35 3.95 1.38 -3.58
C ASP A 35 4.66 0.15 -3.05
N PHE A 36 5.01 0.24 -1.77
CA PHE A 36 5.58 -0.81 -0.96
C PHE A 36 4.67 -0.97 0.26
N ALA A 37 4.27 -2.19 0.56
CA ALA A 37 3.50 -2.53 1.75
C ALA A 37 4.20 -3.67 2.50
N GLY A 38 4.08 -3.71 3.82
CA GLY A 38 4.63 -4.80 4.60
C GLY A 38 3.95 -5.00 5.94
N SER A 39 3.82 -6.25 6.35
CA SER A 39 3.29 -6.62 7.66
C SER A 39 4.42 -6.96 8.63
N VAL A 40 4.28 -6.47 9.87
CA VAL A 40 5.23 -6.73 10.96
C VAL A 40 5.04 -8.15 11.46
N ALA A 41 6.13 -8.88 11.66
CA ALA A 41 6.07 -10.20 12.31
C ALA A 41 5.43 -10.09 13.69
N VAL A 42 4.43 -10.93 13.93
CA VAL A 42 3.76 -11.03 15.23
C VAL A 42 4.23 -12.32 15.88
N ASP A 43 4.88 -12.18 17.04
CA ASP A 43 5.38 -13.29 17.83
C ASP A 43 4.21 -14.00 18.54
N SER A 44 4.08 -15.32 18.37
CA SER A 44 2.96 -16.10 18.91
C SER A 44 3.07 -16.37 20.43
N SER A 45 4.22 -16.07 21.05
CA SER A 45 4.50 -16.38 22.46
C SER A 45 3.62 -15.65 23.48
N ARG A 46 2.89 -14.60 23.05
CA ARG A 46 1.99 -13.81 23.92
C ARG A 46 0.52 -14.19 23.84
N ASP A 47 0.10 -14.99 22.84
CA ASP A 47 -1.32 -15.31 22.62
C ASP A 47 -1.61 -16.73 23.09
N LYS A 48 -2.44 -16.87 24.14
CA LYS A 48 -2.81 -18.17 24.72
C LYS A 48 -3.51 -19.06 23.70
N GLU A 49 -4.16 -18.44 22.72
CA GLU A 49 -4.96 -18.98 21.63
C GLU A 49 -4.11 -19.55 20.49
N ARG A 50 -2.84 -19.14 20.37
CA ARG A 50 -1.91 -19.56 19.30
C ARG A 50 -0.71 -20.35 19.80
N ARG A 51 -0.76 -20.84 21.04
CA ARG A 51 0.31 -21.68 21.59
C ARG A 51 0.49 -22.95 20.76
N GLY A 52 1.72 -23.15 20.28
CA GLY A 52 2.09 -24.26 19.41
C GLY A 52 2.03 -23.96 17.90
N MET A 53 1.60 -22.76 17.49
CA MET A 53 1.64 -22.33 16.09
C MET A 53 2.99 -21.67 15.75
N PRO A 54 3.52 -21.89 14.53
CA PRO A 54 4.68 -21.16 14.02
C PRO A 54 4.45 -19.64 14.05
N ASN A 55 5.52 -18.89 14.29
CA ASN A 55 5.49 -17.43 14.20
C ASN A 55 5.15 -16.98 12.76
N LEU A 56 4.39 -15.90 12.62
CA LEU A 56 4.23 -15.26 11.33
C LEU A 56 5.51 -14.48 11.01
N GLY A 57 6.13 -14.82 9.87
CA GLY A 57 7.21 -14.04 9.28
C GLY A 57 6.73 -12.68 8.79
N TRP A 58 7.68 -11.82 8.42
CA TRP A 58 7.39 -10.56 7.76
C TRP A 58 6.94 -10.85 6.34
N ILE A 59 5.90 -10.19 5.83
CA ILE A 59 5.54 -10.25 4.41
C ILE A 59 5.68 -8.85 3.84
N GLY A 60 6.39 -8.73 2.72
CA GLY A 60 6.55 -7.49 1.99
C GLY A 60 6.01 -7.62 0.57
N GLU A 61 5.32 -6.59 0.10
CA GLU A 61 4.84 -6.45 -1.26
C GLU A 61 5.32 -5.13 -1.85
N ALA A 62 5.72 -5.14 -3.12
CA ALA A 62 6.17 -3.94 -3.81
C ALA A 62 5.76 -3.95 -5.27
N GLY A 63 5.49 -2.77 -5.82
CA GLY A 63 5.57 -2.59 -7.26
C GLY A 63 4.78 -1.39 -7.79
N PRO A 64 4.94 -1.12 -9.10
CA PRO A 64 4.28 0.00 -9.74
C PRO A 64 2.82 -0.30 -10.08
N ALA A 65 2.01 0.75 -10.13
CA ALA A 65 0.64 0.71 -10.61
C ALA A 65 0.42 1.81 -11.64
N LEU A 66 -0.03 1.41 -12.83
CA LEU A 66 -0.47 2.35 -13.86
C LEU A 66 -1.97 2.59 -13.71
N ARG A 67 -2.36 3.85 -13.52
CA ARG A 67 -3.76 4.27 -13.42
C ARG A 67 -4.16 5.05 -14.67
N TYR A 68 -5.23 4.61 -15.32
CA TYR A 68 -5.84 5.30 -16.44
C TYR A 68 -7.26 5.72 -16.09
N LYS A 69 -7.53 7.04 -16.07
CA LYS A 69 -8.87 7.61 -15.90
C LYS A 69 -9.60 7.51 -17.24
N VAL A 70 -10.55 6.58 -17.31
CA VAL A 70 -11.39 6.35 -18.49
C VAL A 70 -12.39 7.49 -18.65
N TRP A 71 -13.00 7.91 -17.54
CA TRP A 71 -14.05 8.91 -17.57
C TRP A 71 -14.11 9.67 -16.25
N SER A 72 -14.53 10.93 -16.32
CA SER A 72 -14.81 11.78 -15.16
C SER A 72 -15.93 12.74 -15.53
N ASN A 73 -16.93 12.88 -14.65
CA ASN A 73 -17.95 13.90 -14.82
C ASN A 73 -17.38 15.31 -14.56
N GLN A 74 -17.99 16.35 -15.16
CA GLN A 74 -17.64 17.76 -14.94
C GLN A 74 -17.87 18.19 -13.48
N THR A 75 -18.85 17.60 -12.80
CA THR A 75 -19.11 17.84 -11.37
C THR A 75 -18.08 17.16 -10.46
N GLY A 76 -17.25 16.24 -10.99
CA GLY A 76 -16.23 15.53 -10.21
C GLY A 76 -16.74 14.38 -9.32
N ASN A 77 -18.06 14.25 -9.13
CA ASN A 77 -18.66 13.27 -8.22
C ASN A 77 -18.52 11.82 -8.68
N LEU A 78 -18.26 11.58 -9.96
CA LEU A 78 -18.08 10.25 -10.51
C LEU A 78 -16.88 10.25 -11.45
N HIS A 79 -15.96 9.34 -11.19
CA HIS A 79 -14.82 9.06 -12.03
C HIS A 79 -14.61 7.55 -12.12
N ILE A 80 -14.25 7.09 -13.31
CA ILE A 80 -13.97 5.69 -13.60
C ILE A 80 -12.50 5.60 -13.97
N SER A 81 -11.78 4.72 -13.28
CA SER A 81 -10.36 4.49 -13.54
C SER A 81 -10.08 3.00 -13.63
N VAL A 82 -9.21 2.62 -14.57
CA VAL A 82 -8.60 1.30 -14.64
C VAL A 82 -7.24 1.38 -13.98
N VAL A 83 -6.90 0.38 -13.17
CA VAL A 83 -5.60 0.27 -12.51
C VAL A 83 -4.97 -1.05 -12.93
N LEU A 84 -3.73 -0.97 -13.39
CA LEU A 84 -2.94 -2.12 -13.81
C LEU A 84 -1.73 -2.21 -12.86
N PRO A 85 -1.83 -3.00 -11.79
CA PRO A 85 -0.75 -3.20 -10.84
C PRO A 85 0.22 -4.28 -11.34
N VAL A 86 1.51 -4.05 -11.11
CA VAL A 86 2.54 -5.09 -11.16
C VAL A 86 3.05 -5.23 -9.74
N ARG A 87 2.90 -6.43 -9.15
CA ARG A 87 3.19 -6.70 -7.73
C ARG A 87 4.20 -7.83 -7.62
N VAL A 88 5.17 -7.67 -6.74
CA VAL A 88 6.10 -8.71 -6.29
C VAL A 88 5.92 -8.86 -4.78
N ALA A 89 5.85 -10.09 -4.29
CA ALA A 89 5.71 -10.41 -2.87
C ALA A 89 6.88 -11.29 -2.39
N ALA A 90 7.32 -11.06 -1.14
CA ALA A 90 8.33 -11.85 -0.45
C ALA A 90 7.96 -12.03 1.03
N SER A 91 8.35 -13.14 1.64
CA SER A 91 8.00 -13.52 3.02
C SER A 91 9.13 -14.24 3.74
#